data_AF-X1AHA7-F1
#
_entry.id   AF-X1AHA7-F1
#
_cell.length_a   1.000
_cell.length_b   1.000
_cell.length_c   1.000
_cell.angle_alpha   90.00
_cell.angle_beta   90.00
_cell.angle_gamma   90.00
#
_symmetry.space_group_name_H-M   'P 1'
#
loop_
_entity.id
_entity.type
_entity.pdbx_description
1 polymer ?
#
loop_
_entity_poly.entity_id
_entity_poly.type
_entity_poly.pdbx_seq_one_letter_code
_entity_poly.pdbx_strand_id
1 'polypeptide(L)' 'MAFKKLGKDLEIIMRKLRGLPQIDKEVINAIIQDLQRALLSADVKVELVFQMTENIKKEGVSNRFS' A
#
# COMPACT_ATOMS: atom_id res chain seq x y z
N MET A 1 6.40 -6.51 -18.95
CA MET A 1 6.37 -7.61 -17.98
C MET A 1 6.30 -7.09 -16.54
N ALA A 2 7.11 -6.09 -16.13
CA ALA A 2 7.00 -5.46 -14.80
C ALA A 2 5.72 -4.59 -14.61
N PHE A 3 5.41 -3.66 -15.52
CA PHE A 3 4.21 -2.79 -15.40
C PHE A 3 2.89 -3.57 -15.35
N LYS A 4 2.76 -4.66 -16.13
CA LYS A 4 1.57 -5.52 -16.07
C LYS A 4 1.44 -6.21 -14.71
N LYS A 5 2.56 -6.66 -14.13
CA LYS A 5 2.59 -7.25 -12.79
C LYS A 5 2.25 -6.21 -11.72
N LEU A 6 2.87 -5.03 -11.78
CA LEU A 6 2.57 -3.92 -10.88
C LEU A 6 1.09 -3.55 -10.90
N GLY A 7 0.50 -3.39 -12.09
CA GLY A 7 -0.93 -3.10 -12.22
C GLY A 7 -1.81 -4.16 -11.55
N LYS A 8 -1.48 -5.45 -11.74
CA LYS A 8 -2.19 -6.57 -11.09
C LYS A 8 -2.01 -6.57 -9.57
N ASP A 9 -0.80 -6.33 -9.09
CA ASP A 9 -0.50 -6.29 -7.65
C ASP A 9 -1.27 -5.14 -6.98
N LEU A 10 -1.30 -3.96 -7.59
CA LEU A 10 -2.09 -2.82 -7.13
C LEU A 10 -3.60 -3.11 -7.15
N GLU A 11 -4.11 -3.76 -8.20
CA GLU A 11 -5.52 -4.16 -8.27
C GLU A 11 -5.89 -5.11 -7.13
N ILE A 12 -5.04 -6.09 -6.82
CA ILE A 12 -5.22 -7.02 -5.70
C ILE A 12 -5.26 -6.25 -4.37
N ILE A 13 -4.32 -5.35 -4.14
CA ILE A 13 -4.27 -4.53 -2.92
C ILE A 13 -5.55 -3.69 -2.78
N MET A 14 -6.00 -3.04 -3.85
CA MET A 14 -7.23 -2.24 -3.86
C MET A 14 -8.50 -3.10 -3.65
N ARG A 15 -8.54 -4.32 -4.17
CA ARG A 15 -9.64 -5.27 -3.90
C ARG A 15 -9.67 -5.70 -2.44
N LYS A 16 -8.51 -6.00 -1.84
CA LYS A 16 -8.42 -6.31 -0.40
C LYS A 16 -8.95 -5.15 0.43
N LEU A 17 -8.49 -3.93 0.15
CA LEU A 17 -8.94 -2.70 0.81
C LEU A 17 -10.46 -2.51 0.76
N ARG A 18 -11.06 -2.60 -0.43
CA ARG A 18 -12.51 -2.39 -0.62
C ARG A 18 -13.38 -3.48 0.01
N GLY A 19 -12.83 -4.68 0.24
CA GLY A 19 -13.55 -5.81 0.82
C GLY A 19 -13.61 -5.80 2.35
N LEU A 20 -12.92 -4.88 3.03
CA LEU A 20 -12.83 -4.87 4.48
C LEU A 20 -13.92 -3.98 5.11
N PRO A 21 -14.67 -4.50 6.10
CA PRO A 21 -15.71 -3.72 6.79
C PRO A 21 -15.14 -2.62 7.69
N GLN A 22 -13.90 -2.81 8.16
CA GLN A 22 -13.17 -1.86 8.99
C GLN A 22 -11.70 -1.83 8.56
N ILE A 23 -11.11 -0.63 8.60
CA ILE A 23 -9.69 -0.41 8.32
C ILE A 23 -9.02 -0.01 9.64
N ASP A 24 -8.26 -0.93 10.22
CA ASP A 24 -7.46 -0.67 11.41
C ASP A 24 -5.96 -0.56 11.07
N LYS A 25 -5.13 -0.38 12.10
CA LYS A 25 -3.68 -0.24 11.96
C LYS A 25 -3.03 -1.50 11.39
N GLU A 26 -3.54 -2.69 11.70
CA GLU A 26 -2.98 -3.96 11.23
C GLU A 26 -3.24 -4.11 9.73
N VAL A 27 -4.47 -3.82 9.30
CA VAL A 27 -4.87 -3.75 7.90
C VAL A 27 -3.98 -2.78 7.12
N ILE A 28 -3.81 -1.55 7.62
CA ILE A 28 -2.98 -0.52 6.96
C ILE A 28 -1.53 -1.00 6.81
N ASN A 29 -0.94 -1.57 7.86
CA ASN A 29 0.43 -2.09 7.82
C ASN A 29 0.59 -3.23 6.80
N ALA A 30 -0.39 -4.16 6.73
CA ALA A 30 -0.37 -5.26 5.77
C ALA A 30 -0.42 -4.74 4.32
N ILE A 31 -1.27 -3.75 4.05
CA ILE A 31 -1.39 -3.11 2.73
C ILE A 31 -0.10 -2.38 2.35
N ILE A 32 0.51 -1.66 3.30
CA ILE A 32 1.78 -0.98 3.09
C ILE A 32 2.87 -1.98 2.70
N GLN A 33 2.94 -3.14 3.36
CA GLN A 33 3.92 -4.18 3.01
C GLN A 33 3.69 -4.74 1.60
N ASP A 34 2.45 -5.02 1.23
CA ASP A 34 2.12 -5.48 -0.13
C ASP A 34 2.48 -4.42 -1.18
N LEU A 35 2.22 -3.14 -0.89
CA LEU A 35 2.56 -2.01 -1.77
C LEU A 35 4.07 -1.85 -1.92
N GLN A 36 4.83 -1.95 -0.82
CA GLN A 36 6.30 -1.90 -0.85
C GLN A 36 6.87 -3.01 -1.74
N ARG A 37 6.39 -4.25 -1.58
CA ARG A 37 6.81 -5.38 -2.43
C ARG A 37 6.51 -5.13 -3.90
N ALA A 38 5.30 -4.65 -4.21
CA ALA A 38 4.88 -4.39 -5.59
C ALA A 38 5.75 -3.32 -6.27
N LEU A 39 6.00 -2.19 -5.59
CA LEU A 39 6.77 -1.07 -6.12
C LEU A 39 8.25 -1.41 -6.26
N LEU A 40 8.87 -2.04 -5.25
CA LEU A 40 10.27 -2.46 -5.32
C LEU A 40 10.51 -3.52 -6.40
N SER A 41 9.57 -4.45 -6.59
CA SER A 41 9.64 -5.45 -7.66
C SER A 41 9.49 -4.85 -9.07
N ALA A 42 9.05 -3.59 -9.16
CA ALA A 42 8.90 -2.85 -10.41
C ALA A 42 10.04 -1.86 -10.64
N ASP A 43 11.17 -2.03 -9.95
CA ASP A 43 12.37 -1.19 -10.04
C ASP A 43 12.14 0.29 -9.64
N VAL A 44 11.14 0.54 -8.79
CA VAL A 44 10.92 1.89 -8.22
C VAL A 44 11.98 2.19 -7.17
N LYS A 45 12.51 3.42 -7.20
CA LYS A 45 13.52 3.91 -6.26
C LYS A 45 13.07 3.74 -4.80
N VAL A 46 13.91 3.10 -3.97
CA VAL A 46 13.56 2.73 -2.58
C VAL A 46 13.18 3.92 -1.71
N GLU A 47 13.83 5.06 -1.90
CA GLU A 47 13.53 6.29 -1.16
C GLU A 47 12.13 6.82 -1.49
N LEU A 48 11.70 6.70 -2.74
CA LEU A 48 10.35 7.07 -3.16
C LEU A 48 9.31 6.11 -2.59
N VAL A 49 9.59 4.80 -2.60
CA VAL A 49 8.71 3.78 -1.99
C VAL A 49 8.55 4.05 -0.50
N PHE A 50 9.65 4.30 0.20
CA PHE A 50 9.66 4.59 1.63
C PHE A 50 8.83 5.85 1.93
N GLN A 51 9.11 6.96 1.25
CA GLN A 51 8.37 8.22 1.43
C GLN A 51 6.86 8.05 1.18
N MET A 52 6.49 7.37 0.10
CA MET A 52 5.08 7.11 -0.23
C MET A 52 4.39 6.30 0.87
N THR A 53 5.05 5.22 1.34
CA THR A 53 4.45 4.34 2.35
C THR A 53 4.35 4.98 3.73
N GLU A 54 5.30 5.84 4.10
CA GLU A 54 5.23 6.64 5.32
C GLU A 54 4.09 7.66 5.27
N ASN A 55 3.86 8.30 4.12
CA ASN A 55 2.73 9.20 3.95
C ASN A 55 1.39 8.44 4.09
N ILE A 56 1.26 7.28 3.45
CA ILE A 56 0.05 6.44 3.58
C ILE A 56 -0.18 6.02 5.03
N LYS A 57 0.88 5.64 5.75
CA LYS A 57 0.81 5.26 7.16
C LYS A 57 0.33 6.41 8.03
N LYS A 58 0.85 7.62 7.80
CA LYS A 58 0.45 8.84 8.52
C LYS A 58 -1.01 9.16 8.27
N GLU A 59 -1.44 9.22 7.00
CA GLU A 59 -2.83 9.53 6.63
C GLU A 59 -3.81 8.48 7.16
N GLY A 60 -3.48 7.19 7.03
CA GLY A 60 -4.34 6.10 7.48
C GLY A 60 -4.51 6.03 9.00
N VAL A 61 -3.49 6.45 9.77
CA VAL A 61 -3.55 6.51 11.23
C VAL A 61 -4.16 7.83 11.71
N SER A 62 -3.91 8.95 11.02
CA SER A 62 -4.39 10.28 11.43
C SER A 62 -5.89 10.47 11.21
N ASN A 63 -6.45 10.03 10.09
CA ASN A 63 -7.85 10.28 9.71
C ASN A 63 -8.88 9.36 10.41
N ARG A 64 -8.54 8.70 11.51
CA ARG A 64 -9.47 7.83 12.27
C ARG A 64 -9.60 8.17 13.76
N PHE A 65 -9.01 9.28 14.24
CA PHE A 65 -9.06 9.68 15.65
C PHE A 65 -9.50 11.13 15.91
N SER A 66 -10.22 11.74 14.98
CA SER A 66 -10.87 13.06 15.16
C SER A 66 -12.37 12.95 14.93
#